data_AF-A0A930EUJ2-F1
#
_entry.id   AF-A0A930EUJ2-F1
#
_cell.length_a   1.000
_cell.length_b   1.000
_cell.length_c   1.000
_cell.angle_alpha   90.00
_cell.angle_beta   90.00
_cell.angle_gamma   90.00
#
_symmetry.space_group_name_H-M   'P 1'
#
loop_
_entity.id
_entity.type
_entity.pdbx_description
1 polymer ?
#
loop_
_entity_poly.entity_id
_entity_poly.type
_entity_poly.pdbx_seq_one_letter_code
_entity_poly.pdbx_strand_id
1 'polypeptide(L)'
;MSDALEAEDYLPSYETESARRAWRRRTSLEMIISGFIGLVTSFVLSIEAWQLAADSSARFGCDISSVLSCSAVAQTWQARILGFPNAFLGIFFEAVVLAISVAIFAGVKFPR
;
A
#
# COMPACT_ATOMS: atom_id res chain seq x y z
N MET A 1 23.65 11.49 37.85
CA MET A 1 24.05 12.15 36.58
C MET A 1 25.20 11.41 35.88
N SER A 2 26.00 10.59 36.58
CA SER A 2 27.00 9.70 35.97
C SER A 2 26.37 8.46 35.32
N ASP A 3 25.38 7.82 35.97
CA ASP A 3 24.75 6.58 35.45
C ASP A 3 24.00 6.75 34.11
N ALA A 4 23.50 7.95 33.83
CA ALA A 4 22.79 8.23 32.58
C ALA A 4 23.74 8.33 31.37
N LEU A 5 24.99 8.73 31.59
CA LEU A 5 26.02 8.82 30.54
C LEU A 5 26.55 7.44 30.15
N GLU A 6 26.68 6.51 31.10
CA GLU A 6 27.12 5.13 30.82
C GLU A 6 26.03 4.30 30.12
N ALA A 7 24.76 4.55 30.44
CA ALA A 7 23.63 3.87 29.80
C ALA A 7 23.50 4.23 28.30
N GLU A 8 23.75 5.49 27.92
CA GLU A 8 23.68 5.93 26.52
C GLU A 8 24.80 5.33 25.64
N ASP A 9 25.95 5.00 26.25
CA ASP A 9 27.17 4.50 25.56
C ASP A 9 27.14 2.97 25.34
N TYR A 10 26.35 2.22 26.14
CA TYR A 10 26.17 0.77 25.97
C TYR A 10 25.01 0.38 25.02
N LEU A 11 24.14 1.32 24.63
CA LEU A 11 23.05 0.99 23.71
C LEU A 11 23.63 0.61 22.34
N PRO A 12 23.28 -0.57 21.79
CA PRO A 12 23.72 -0.96 20.47
C PRO A 12 23.23 0.08 19.45
N SER A 13 24.04 0.37 18.41
CA SER A 13 23.83 1.53 17.51
C SER A 13 22.45 1.63 16.84
N TYR A 14 21.69 0.53 16.75
CA TYR A 14 20.30 0.49 16.25
C TYR A 14 19.25 1.03 17.25
N GLU A 15 19.55 1.04 18.55
CA GLU A 15 18.69 1.55 19.64
C GLU A 15 18.79 3.08 19.79
N THR A 16 19.66 3.75 19.03
CA THR A 16 19.76 5.22 19.09
C THR A 16 18.49 5.87 18.55
N GLU A 17 18.05 6.96 19.19
CA GLU A 17 16.89 7.75 18.75
C GLU A 17 17.03 8.25 17.30
N SER A 18 18.26 8.51 16.86
CA SER A 18 18.58 8.88 15.48
C SER A 18 18.38 7.71 14.51
N ALA A 19 18.83 6.51 14.86
CA ALA A 19 18.60 5.29 14.07
C ALA A 19 17.10 4.95 13.98
N ARG A 20 16.36 5.02 15.09
CA ARG A 20 14.89 4.85 15.09
C ARG A 20 14.18 5.88 14.21
N ARG A 21 14.56 7.16 14.27
CA ARG A 21 14.01 8.21 13.40
C ARG A 21 14.34 7.96 11.92
N ALA A 22 15.56 7.59 11.61
CA ALA A 22 16.00 7.29 10.25
C ALA A 22 15.26 6.07 9.67
N TRP A 23 15.13 5.01 10.46
CA TRP A 23 14.38 3.82 10.08
C TRP A 23 12.90 4.13 9.85
N ARG A 24 12.24 4.83 10.79
CA ARG A 24 10.83 5.24 10.64
C ARG A 24 10.62 6.08 9.38
N ARG A 25 11.53 7.02 9.08
CA ARG A 25 11.47 7.82 7.85
C ARG A 25 11.58 6.98 6.58
N ARG A 26 12.53 6.03 6.54
CA ARG A 26 12.70 5.11 5.41
C ARG A 26 11.45 4.27 5.19
N THR A 27 10.97 3.61 6.23
CA THR A 27 9.76 2.78 6.15
C THR A 27 8.53 3.60 5.76
N SER A 28 8.36 4.82 6.30
CA SER A 28 7.24 5.68 5.91
C SER A 28 7.29 6.07 4.42
N LEU A 29 8.49 6.33 3.89
CA LEU A 29 8.68 6.68 2.50
C LEU A 29 8.43 5.48 1.58
N GLU A 30 8.91 4.30 1.94
CA GLU A 30 8.62 3.05 1.23
C GLU A 30 7.11 2.78 1.17
N MET A 31 6.40 2.93 2.30
CA MET A 31 4.94 2.75 2.37
C MET A 31 4.17 3.78 1.54
N ILE A 32 4.64 5.03 1.47
CA ILE A 32 4.04 6.05 0.59
C ILE A 32 4.18 5.63 -0.88
N ILE A 33 5.37 5.21 -1.29
CA ILE A 33 5.63 4.83 -2.69
C ILE A 33 4.80 3.59 -3.05
N SER A 34 4.87 2.54 -2.24
CA SER A 34 4.11 1.31 -2.50
C SER A 34 2.61 1.55 -2.48
N GLY A 35 2.11 2.33 -1.50
CA GLY A 35 0.69 2.63 -1.38
C GLY A 35 0.16 3.49 -2.52
N PHE A 36 0.98 4.43 -3.02
CA PHE A 36 0.63 5.20 -4.22
C PHE A 36 0.55 4.31 -5.47
N ILE A 37 1.51 3.40 -5.66
CA ILE A 37 1.49 2.43 -6.77
C ILE A 37 0.28 1.50 -6.67
N GLY A 38 -0.01 0.98 -5.46
CA GLY A 38 -1.17 0.13 -5.18
C GLY A 38 -2.49 0.83 -5.44
N LEU A 39 -2.60 2.11 -5.05
CA LEU A 39 -3.77 2.94 -5.30
C LEU A 39 -4.02 3.15 -6.80
N VAL A 40 -2.97 3.49 -7.56
CA VAL A 40 -3.07 3.67 -9.02
C VAL A 40 -3.45 2.34 -9.69
N THR A 41 -2.82 1.23 -9.29
CA THR A 41 -3.11 -0.09 -9.84
C THR A 41 -4.55 -0.51 -9.56
N SER A 42 -5.05 -0.28 -8.33
CA SER A 42 -6.44 -0.57 -7.95
C SER A 42 -7.44 0.30 -8.71
N PHE A 43 -7.07 1.56 -8.99
CA PHE A 43 -7.91 2.47 -9.77
C PHE A 43 -8.05 2.02 -11.23
N VAL A 44 -6.93 1.67 -11.88
CA VAL A 44 -6.94 1.10 -13.25
C VAL A 44 -7.78 -0.18 -13.28
N LEU A 45 -7.55 -1.10 -12.35
CA LEU A 45 -8.28 -2.37 -12.30
C LEU A 45 -9.79 -2.18 -12.05
N SER A 46 -10.17 -1.13 -11.32
CA SER A 46 -11.59 -0.79 -11.09
C SER A 46 -12.27 -0.32 -12.37
N ILE A 47 -11.57 0.45 -13.21
CA ILE A 47 -12.06 0.89 -14.52
C ILE A 47 -12.19 -0.32 -15.46
N GLU A 48 -11.16 -1.17 -15.50
CA GLU A 48 -11.15 -2.38 -16.33
C GLU A 48 -12.28 -3.34 -15.93
N ALA A 49 -12.54 -3.51 -14.63
CA ALA A 49 -13.67 -4.31 -14.15
C ALA A 49 -15.03 -3.74 -14.59
N TRP A 50 -15.15 -2.41 -14.68
CA TRP A 50 -16.36 -1.77 -15.18
C TRP A 50 -16.54 -1.96 -16.69
N GLN A 51 -15.45 -1.85 -17.45
CA GLN A 51 -15.45 -2.10 -18.89
C GLN A 51 -15.77 -3.57 -19.19
N LEU A 52 -15.24 -4.50 -18.41
CA LEU A 52 -15.54 -5.93 -18.56
C LEU A 52 -17.01 -6.26 -18.32
N ALA A 53 -17.69 -5.51 -17.45
CA ALA A 53 -19.12 -5.64 -17.23
C ALA A 53 -19.95 -5.14 -18.42
N ALA A 54 -19.40 -4.25 -19.26
CA ALA A 54 -20.04 -3.76 -20.47
C ALA A 54 -19.68 -4.62 -21.71
N ASP A 55 -18.42 -5.02 -21.84
CA ASP A 55 -17.89 -5.85 -22.92
C ASP A 55 -16.93 -6.90 -22.36
N SER A 56 -17.40 -8.16 -22.33
CA SER A 56 -16.62 -9.30 -21.83
C SER A 56 -15.43 -9.68 -22.71
N SER A 57 -15.29 -9.07 -23.90
CA SER A 57 -14.21 -9.34 -24.87
C SER A 57 -13.08 -8.30 -24.84
N ALA A 58 -13.17 -7.30 -23.96
CA ALA A 58 -12.16 -6.26 -23.82
C ALA A 58 -10.78 -6.84 -23.42
N ARG A 59 -9.74 -6.43 -24.13
CA ARG A 59 -8.33 -6.77 -23.84
C ARG A 59 -7.70 -5.66 -23.00
N PHE A 60 -7.16 -6.03 -21.86
CA PHE A 60 -6.61 -5.10 -20.86
C PHE A 60 -5.08 -4.98 -20.96
N GLY A 61 -4.53 -3.88 -20.43
CA GLY A 61 -3.10 -3.58 -20.56
C GLY A 61 -2.18 -4.56 -19.84
N CYS A 62 -2.69 -5.28 -18.85
CA CYS A 62 -1.96 -6.32 -18.11
C CYS A 62 -2.22 -7.75 -18.62
N ASP A 63 -2.87 -7.91 -19.79
CA ASP A 63 -3.12 -9.18 -20.46
C ASP A 63 -1.96 -9.51 -21.43
N ILE A 64 -0.88 -10.12 -20.91
CA ILE A 64 0.39 -10.35 -21.65
C ILE A 64 0.43 -11.75 -22.28
N SER A 65 -0.25 -12.72 -21.68
CA SER A 65 -0.23 -14.12 -22.10
C SER A 65 -1.47 -14.85 -21.58
N SER A 66 -1.76 -16.04 -22.11
CA SER A 66 -2.87 -16.89 -21.63
C SER A 66 -2.75 -17.27 -20.15
N VAL A 67 -1.55 -17.22 -19.58
CA VAL A 67 -1.29 -17.48 -18.15
C VAL A 67 -1.35 -16.18 -17.32
N LEU A 68 -0.96 -15.04 -17.90
CA LEU A 68 -0.93 -13.73 -17.25
C LEU A 68 -2.00 -12.84 -17.87
N SER A 69 -3.25 -13.10 -17.46
CA SER A 69 -4.43 -12.47 -18.02
C SER A 69 -5.30 -11.84 -16.93
N CYS A 70 -5.27 -10.52 -16.85
CA CYS A 70 -6.13 -9.77 -15.94
C CYS A 70 -7.62 -9.97 -16.24
N SER A 71 -7.98 -10.12 -17.52
CA SER A 71 -9.35 -10.37 -17.95
C SER A 71 -9.85 -11.73 -17.44
N ALA A 72 -9.03 -12.78 -17.54
CA ALA A 72 -9.37 -14.12 -17.02
C ALA A 72 -9.61 -14.11 -15.50
N VAL A 73 -8.76 -13.42 -14.74
CA VAL A 73 -8.91 -13.31 -13.28
C VAL A 73 -10.13 -12.47 -12.90
N ALA A 74 -10.39 -11.38 -13.63
CA ALA A 74 -11.53 -10.49 -13.37
C ALA A 74 -12.90 -11.15 -13.60
N GLN A 75 -12.99 -12.21 -14.42
CA GLN A 75 -14.21 -12.98 -14.63
C GLN A 75 -14.47 -14.03 -13.53
N THR A 76 -13.49 -14.27 -12.64
CA THR A 76 -13.68 -15.22 -11.54
C THR A 76 -14.65 -14.67 -10.50
N TRP A 77 -15.32 -15.57 -9.77
CA TRP A 77 -16.20 -15.17 -8.67
C TRP A 77 -15.45 -14.44 -7.54
N GLN A 78 -14.17 -14.76 -7.34
CA GLN A 78 -13.30 -14.12 -6.35
C GLN A 78 -13.06 -12.64 -6.66
N ALA A 79 -13.19 -12.22 -7.92
CA ALA A 79 -13.09 -10.83 -8.31
C ALA A 79 -14.32 -10.00 -7.92
N ARG A 80 -15.43 -10.63 -7.49
CA ARG A 80 -16.68 -9.95 -7.12
C ARG A 80 -17.07 -10.32 -5.68
N ILE A 81 -16.38 -9.71 -4.73
CA ILE A 81 -16.65 -9.89 -3.30
C ILE A 81 -17.63 -8.79 -2.86
N LEU A 82 -18.67 -9.15 -2.10
CA LEU A 82 -19.74 -8.23 -1.62
C LEU A 82 -20.61 -7.60 -2.74
N GLY A 83 -20.63 -8.20 -3.94
CA GLY A 83 -21.48 -7.77 -5.05
C GLY A 83 -20.87 -6.71 -5.97
N PHE A 84 -19.64 -6.28 -5.70
CA PHE A 84 -18.90 -5.33 -6.52
C PHE A 84 -17.46 -5.84 -6.81
N PRO A 85 -16.78 -5.30 -7.83
CA PRO A 85 -15.40 -5.67 -8.13
C PRO A 85 -14.46 -5.45 -6.93
N ASN A 86 -13.62 -6.43 -6.61
CA ASN A 86 -12.65 -6.35 -5.50
C ASN A 86 -11.69 -5.15 -5.63
N ALA A 87 -11.46 -4.65 -6.84
CA ALA A 87 -10.61 -3.50 -7.09
C ALA A 87 -11.02 -2.24 -6.29
N PHE A 88 -12.32 -2.08 -5.96
CA PHE A 88 -12.80 -0.99 -5.09
C PHE A 88 -12.35 -1.14 -3.64
N LEU A 89 -12.24 -2.36 -3.14
CA LEU A 89 -11.66 -2.62 -1.82
C LEU A 89 -10.18 -2.24 -1.80
N GLY A 90 -9.46 -2.53 -2.89
CA GLY A 90 -8.08 -2.09 -3.09
C GLY A 90 -7.93 -0.58 -2.95
N ILE A 91 -8.77 0.21 -3.65
CA ILE A 91 -8.78 1.68 -3.53
C ILE A 91 -9.01 2.11 -2.08
N PHE A 92 -9.97 1.52 -1.39
CA PHE A 92 -10.28 1.87 -0.01
C PHE A 92 -9.11 1.60 0.94
N PHE A 93 -8.55 0.39 0.90
CA PHE A 93 -7.45 0.00 1.79
C PHE A 93 -6.16 0.77 1.50
N GLU A 94 -5.78 0.93 0.22
CA GLU A 94 -4.57 1.67 -0.15
C GLU A 94 -4.70 3.16 0.16
N ALA A 95 -5.89 3.76 0.02
CA ALA A 95 -6.11 5.14 0.43
C ALA A 95 -5.88 5.34 1.93
N VAL A 96 -6.34 4.39 2.76
CA VAL A 96 -6.10 4.42 4.21
C VAL A 96 -4.63 4.25 4.55
N VAL A 97 -3.95 3.28 3.94
CA VAL A 97 -2.51 3.04 4.15
C VAL A 97 -1.70 4.26 3.74
N LEU A 98 -1.99 4.85 2.58
CA LEU A 98 -1.31 6.04 2.10
C LEU A 98 -1.54 7.23 3.03
N ALA A 99 -2.77 7.46 3.49
CA ALA A 99 -3.10 8.53 4.43
C ALA A 99 -2.34 8.40 5.75
N ILE A 100 -2.30 7.19 6.34
CA ILE A 100 -1.55 6.92 7.57
C ILE A 100 -0.05 7.11 7.35
N SER A 101 0.48 6.62 6.22
CA SER A 101 1.91 6.74 5.90
C SER A 101 2.34 8.20 5.75
N VAL A 102 1.53 9.01 5.07
CA VAL A 102 1.75 10.46 4.95
C VAL A 102 1.67 11.15 6.32
N ALA A 103 0.69 10.79 7.17
CA ALA A 103 0.57 11.36 8.51
C ALA A 103 1.81 11.03 9.39
N ILE A 104 2.30 9.79 9.34
CA ILE A 104 3.52 9.37 10.06
C ILE A 104 4.75 10.12 9.52
N PHE A 105 4.85 10.28 8.20
CA PHE A 105 5.93 11.02 7.55
C PHE A 105 5.93 12.51 7.94
N ALA A 106 4.75 13.13 7.99
CA ALA A 106 4.55 14.51 8.45
C ALA A 106 4.77 14.71 9.96
N GLY A 107 4.94 13.62 10.72
CA GLY A 107 5.18 13.68 12.17
C GLY A 107 3.91 13.95 13.00
N VAL A 108 2.73 13.65 12.44
CA VAL A 108 1.45 13.76 13.15
C VAL A 108 1.49 12.84 14.38
N LYS A 109 1.18 13.40 15.55
CA LYS A 109 0.97 12.63 16.78
C LYS A 109 -0.50 12.24 16.85
N PHE A 110 -0.79 10.96 16.67
CA PHE A 110 -2.14 10.44 16.88
C PHE A 110 -2.50 10.47 18.37
N PRO A 111 -3.70 10.94 18.74
CA PRO A 111 -4.20 10.86 20.11
C PRO A 111 -4.34 9.37 20.50
N ARG A 112 -4.03 9.05 21.76
CA ARG A 112 -4.14 7.71 22.33
C ARG A 112 -5.53 7.46 22.88
#